data_AF-A0A317JCN1-F1
#
_entry.id   AF-A0A317JCN1-F1
#
_cell.length_a   1.000
_cell.length_b   1.000
_cell.length_c   1.000
_cell.angle_alpha   90.00
_cell.angle_beta   90.00
_cell.angle_gamma   90.00
#
_symmetry.space_group_name_H-M   'P 1'
#
loop_
_entity.id
_entity.type
_entity.pdbx_description
1 polymer ?
#
loop_
_entity_poly.entity_id
_entity_poly.type
_entity_poly.pdbx_seq_one_letter_code
_entity_poly.pdbx_strand_id
1 'polypeptide(L)'
;MNEDQSEKKVRPRVEHVALEEESSQKINAWLEQVNAKKKGVKISRKDFVNWLIQKSPDNLSNGDLSALIEQFYNETWFLRQLLRDSNAAKAEGRSDLGFELVIRPKKPDVKRDASNDEPANDQSTESQ
;
A
#
# COMPACT_ATOMS: atom_id res chain seq x y z
N MET A 1 33.82 11.05 46.07
CA MET A 1 33.25 11.95 45.06
C MET A 1 33.03 11.10 43.82
N ASN A 2 31.81 10.62 43.62
CA ASN A 2 31.49 9.80 42.45
C ASN A 2 30.88 10.71 41.39
N GLU A 3 31.56 10.79 40.26
CA GLU A 3 31.12 11.53 39.08
C GLU A 3 29.86 10.89 38.50
N ASP A 4 28.83 11.71 38.41
CA ASP A 4 27.52 11.42 37.84
C ASP A 4 27.68 11.28 36.32
N GLN A 5 27.85 10.05 35.84
CA GLN A 5 27.84 9.75 34.41
C GLN A 5 26.40 9.81 33.90
N SER A 6 25.97 11.01 33.48
CA SER A 6 24.69 11.20 32.81
C SER A 6 24.73 10.55 31.42
N GLU A 7 24.18 9.34 31.29
CA GLU A 7 23.96 8.67 30.01
C GLU A 7 23.11 9.56 29.09
N LYS A 8 23.73 10.08 28.02
CA LYS A 8 23.02 10.84 26.99
C LYS A 8 22.10 9.89 26.22
N LYS A 9 20.80 9.88 26.54
CA LYS A 9 19.75 9.21 25.75
C LYS A 9 19.78 9.73 24.32
N VAL A 10 20.23 8.87 23.38
CA VAL A 10 20.13 9.13 21.95
C VAL A 10 18.66 9.09 21.57
N ARG A 11 18.10 10.24 21.18
CA ARG A 11 16.74 10.30 20.66
C ARG A 11 16.72 9.70 19.25
N PRO A 12 15.71 8.88 18.91
CA PRO A 12 15.58 8.34 17.57
C PRO A 12 15.46 9.48 16.56
N ARG A 13 16.10 9.34 15.39
CA ARG A 13 15.91 10.26 14.29
C ARG A 13 14.47 10.14 13.81
N VAL A 14 13.72 11.23 13.90
CA VAL A 14 12.35 11.29 13.39
C VAL A 14 12.42 11.89 12.00
N GLU A 15 12.02 11.12 11.00
CA GLU A 15 11.90 11.61 9.63
C GLU A 15 10.62 12.44 9.50
N HIS A 16 10.73 13.61 8.88
CA HIS A 16 9.60 14.47 8.60
C HIS A 16 9.06 14.12 7.22
N VAL A 17 7.87 13.52 7.18
CA VAL A 17 7.19 13.18 5.92
C VAL A 17 6.34 14.38 5.48
N ALA A 18 6.66 14.95 4.32
CA ALA A 18 5.82 15.95 3.69
C ALA A 18 4.62 15.26 3.01
N LEU A 19 3.42 15.78 3.25
CA LEU A 19 2.21 15.31 2.57
C LEU A 19 2.05 16.06 1.26
N GLU A 20 1.55 15.37 0.24
CA GLU A 20 1.09 16.00 -1.00
C GLU A 20 -0.04 16.99 -0.73
N GLU A 21 -0.19 17.99 -1.61
CA GLU A 21 -1.18 19.04 -1.46
C GLU A 21 -2.60 18.49 -1.40
N GLU A 22 -2.96 17.57 -2.29
CA GLU A 22 -4.29 16.94 -2.31
C GLU A 22 -4.60 16.20 -1.00
N SER A 23 -3.61 15.48 -0.47
CA SER A 23 -3.74 14.75 0.80
C SER A 23 -3.92 15.71 1.98
N SER A 24 -3.17 16.83 1.97
CA SER A 24 -3.29 17.89 2.98
C SER A 24 -4.67 18.55 2.94
N GLN A 25 -5.21 18.84 1.75
CA GLN A 25 -6.55 19.41 1.57
C GLN A 25 -7.64 18.47 2.10
N LYS A 26 -7.56 17.16 1.79
CA LYS A 26 -8.51 16.15 2.31
C LYS A 26 -8.53 16.13 3.84
N ILE A 27 -7.35 16.16 4.48
CA ILE A 27 -7.26 16.19 5.94
C ILE A 27 -7.89 17.45 6.52
N ASN A 28 -7.67 18.62 5.91
CA ASN A 28 -8.29 19.87 6.37
C ASN A 28 -9.82 19.79 6.29
N ALA A 29 -10.37 19.28 5.20
CA ALA A 29 -11.82 19.10 5.04
C ALA A 29 -12.40 18.15 6.11
N TRP A 30 -11.70 17.06 6.44
CA TRP A 30 -12.13 16.15 7.51
C TRP A 30 -12.08 16.81 8.89
N LEU A 31 -11.06 17.63 9.17
CA LEU A 31 -10.97 18.38 10.43
C LEU A 31 -12.10 19.41 10.56
N GLU A 32 -12.45 20.09 9.48
CA GLU A 32 -13.59 21.00 9.44
C GLU A 32 -14.91 20.27 9.73
N GLN A 33 -15.12 19.10 9.14
CA GLN A 33 -16.31 18.26 9.41
C GLN A 33 -16.40 17.83 10.87
N VAL A 34 -15.28 17.45 11.49
CA VAL A 34 -15.24 17.09 12.92
C VAL A 34 -15.59 18.29 13.80
N ASN A 35 -15.02 19.46 13.50
CA ASN A 35 -15.29 20.70 14.23
C ASN A 35 -16.75 21.16 14.08
N ALA A 36 -17.33 20.97 12.89
CA ALA A 36 -18.74 21.26 12.64
C ALA A 36 -19.67 20.33 13.43
N LYS A 37 -19.32 19.05 13.56
CA LYS A 37 -20.11 18.05 14.29
C LYS A 37 -20.05 18.22 15.81
N LYS A 38 -18.89 18.57 16.37
CA LYS A 38 -18.72 18.77 17.81
C LYS A 38 -17.82 19.96 18.12
N LYS A 39 -18.44 21.08 18.52
CA LYS A 39 -17.72 22.27 18.96
C LYS A 39 -16.87 21.95 20.19
N GLY A 40 -15.63 22.42 20.20
CA GLY A 40 -14.67 22.24 21.30
C GLY A 40 -13.65 21.12 21.11
N VAL A 41 -13.79 20.31 20.06
CA VAL A 41 -12.74 19.36 19.67
C VAL A 41 -11.61 20.15 19.00
N LYS A 42 -10.39 20.09 19.54
CA LYS A 42 -9.19 20.64 18.93
C LYS A 42 -8.25 19.49 18.59
N ILE A 43 -8.22 19.11 17.32
CA ILE A 43 -7.32 18.06 16.83
C ILE A 43 -6.27 18.72 15.94
N SER A 44 -4.99 18.51 16.26
CA SER A 44 -3.91 18.90 15.36
C SER A 44 -3.88 17.98 14.15
N ARG A 45 -3.39 18.48 13.01
CA ARG A 45 -3.13 17.66 11.82
C ARG A 45 -2.25 16.46 12.16
N LYS A 46 -1.24 16.65 13.02
CA LYS A 46 -0.36 15.58 13.51
C LYS A 46 -1.14 14.49 14.25
N ASP A 47 -2.03 14.91 15.16
CA ASP A 47 -2.80 13.97 15.98
C ASP A 47 -3.79 13.18 15.12
N PHE A 48 -4.37 13.82 14.12
CA PHE A 48 -5.27 13.17 13.17
C PHE A 48 -4.56 12.09 12.35
N VAL A 49 -3.38 12.40 11.79
CA VAL A 49 -2.59 11.43 11.02
C VAL A 49 -2.14 10.28 11.91
N ASN A 50 -1.66 10.56 13.13
CA ASN A 50 -1.29 9.52 14.08
C ASN A 50 -2.48 8.64 14.46
N TRP A 51 -3.66 9.22 14.68
CA TRP A 51 -4.89 8.47 14.95
C TRP A 51 -5.26 7.56 13.78
N LEU A 52 -5.12 8.05 12.54
CA LEU A 52 -5.40 7.25 11.35
C LEU A 52 -4.44 6.07 11.24
N ILE A 53 -3.15 6.28 11.47
CA ILE A 53 -2.12 5.23 11.44
C ILE A 53 -2.38 4.20 12.54
N GLN A 54 -2.72 4.62 13.76
CA GLN A 54 -3.01 3.71 14.88
C GLN A 54 -4.26 2.85 14.65
N LYS A 55 -5.18 3.31 13.80
CA LYS A 55 -6.38 2.55 13.43
C LYS A 55 -6.10 1.53 12.32
N SER A 56 -5.07 1.76 11.53
CA SER A 56 -4.65 0.83 10.47
C SER A 56 -4.08 -0.45 11.08
N PRO A 57 -4.24 -1.61 10.41
CA PRO A 57 -3.64 -2.85 10.86
C PRO A 57 -2.11 -2.78 10.80
N ASP A 58 -1.43 -3.49 11.70
CA ASP A 58 0.04 -3.58 11.72
C ASP A 58 0.59 -4.18 10.43
N ASN A 59 -0.18 -5.08 9.80
CA ASN A 59 0.17 -5.72 8.54
C ASN A 59 -0.77 -5.27 7.44
N LEU A 60 -0.20 -4.87 6.31
CA LEU A 60 -0.96 -4.59 5.09
C LEU A 60 -1.58 -5.88 4.54
N SER A 61 -2.76 -5.75 3.94
CA SER A 61 -3.36 -6.88 3.21
C SER A 61 -2.54 -7.18 1.95
N ASN A 62 -2.61 -8.42 1.45
CA ASN A 62 -1.94 -8.77 0.18
C ASN A 62 -2.40 -7.91 -1.00
N GLY A 63 -3.65 -7.43 -0.97
CA GLY A 63 -4.19 -6.52 -1.98
C GLY A 63 -3.51 -5.14 -1.92
N ASP A 64 -3.46 -4.54 -0.73
CA ASP A 64 -2.81 -3.24 -0.53
C ASP A 64 -1.31 -3.29 -0.83
N LEU A 65 -0.66 -4.38 -0.43
CA LEU A 65 0.75 -4.62 -0.71
C LEU A 65 0.99 -4.72 -2.22
N SER A 66 0.15 -5.45 -2.95
CA SER A 66 0.25 -5.55 -4.41
C SER A 66 0.02 -4.20 -5.09
N ALA A 67 -0.94 -3.40 -4.61
CA ALA A 67 -1.21 -2.06 -5.14
C ALA A 67 -0.05 -1.09 -4.89
N LEU A 68 0.59 -1.15 -3.71
CA LEU A 68 1.79 -0.38 -3.40
C LEU A 68 2.96 -0.76 -4.30
N ILE A 69 3.17 -2.06 -4.51
CA ILE A 69 4.19 -2.54 -5.45
C ILE A 69 3.88 -1.98 -6.84
N GLU A 70 2.66 -2.12 -7.34
CA GLU A 70 2.31 -1.66 -8.69
C GLU A 70 2.53 -0.14 -8.88
N GLN A 71 2.20 0.67 -7.88
CA GLN A 71 2.39 2.13 -7.92
C GLN A 71 3.85 2.56 -7.85
N PHE A 72 4.64 1.92 -6.98
CA PHE A 72 6.00 2.38 -6.66
C PHE A 72 7.10 1.52 -7.28
N TYR A 73 6.76 0.46 -8.02
CA TYR A 73 7.75 -0.39 -8.68
C TYR A 73 8.45 0.38 -9.80
N ASN A 74 9.77 0.56 -9.64
CA ASN A 74 10.63 1.15 -10.65
C ASN A 74 11.51 0.06 -11.27
N GLU A 75 11.12 -0.38 -12.46
CA GLU A 75 11.83 -1.43 -13.21
C GLU A 75 13.30 -1.05 -13.48
N THR A 76 13.60 0.21 -13.76
CA THR A 76 14.98 0.65 -14.02
C THR A 76 15.84 0.53 -12.77
N TRP A 77 15.30 0.88 -11.60
CA TRP A 77 15.99 0.72 -10.33
C TRP A 77 16.20 -0.77 -10.02
N PHE A 78 15.18 -1.60 -10.24
CA PHE A 78 15.25 -3.05 -10.07
C PHE A 78 16.34 -3.68 -10.97
N LEU A 79 16.37 -3.35 -12.26
CA LEU A 79 17.39 -3.87 -13.20
C LEU A 79 18.80 -3.42 -12.80
N ARG A 80 18.98 -2.18 -12.34
CA ARG A 80 20.27 -1.70 -11.83
C ARG A 80 20.71 -2.46 -10.59
N GLN A 81 19.77 -2.74 -9.69
CA GLN A 81 20.05 -3.54 -8.50
C GLN A 81 20.44 -4.97 -8.88
N LEU A 82 19.70 -5.59 -9.80
CA LEU A 82 19.98 -6.94 -10.30
C LEU A 82 21.35 -7.04 -11.00
N LEU A 83 21.75 -6.01 -11.75
CA LEU A 83 23.10 -5.93 -12.31
C LEU A 83 24.19 -5.85 -11.24
N ARG A 84 23.96 -5.08 -10.16
CA ARG A 84 24.89 -5.01 -9.03
C ARG A 84 25.02 -6.35 -8.34
N ASP A 85 23.91 -7.02 -8.08
CA ASP A 85 23.89 -8.31 -7.40
C ASP A 85 24.57 -9.39 -8.26
N SER A 86 24.34 -9.38 -9.59
CA SER A 86 25.03 -10.25 -10.55
C SER A 86 26.54 -10.03 -10.57
N ASN A 87 26.99 -8.76 -10.56
CA ASN A 87 28.41 -8.45 -10.52
C ASN A 87 29.06 -8.83 -9.18
N ALA A 88 28.35 -8.64 -8.05
CA ALA A 88 28.81 -9.05 -6.73
C ALA A 88 28.97 -10.59 -6.66
N ALA A 89 27.99 -11.34 -7.14
CA ALA A 89 28.04 -12.80 -7.18
C ALA A 89 29.16 -13.34 -8.07
N LYS A 90 29.42 -12.70 -9.23
CA LYS A 90 30.57 -13.02 -10.09
C LYS A 90 31.90 -12.76 -9.38
N ALA A 91 32.01 -11.65 -8.66
CA ALA A 91 33.21 -11.33 -7.89
C ALA A 91 33.46 -12.34 -6.75
N GLU A 92 32.40 -12.89 -6.16
CA GLU A 92 32.46 -13.98 -5.17
C GLU A 92 32.73 -15.37 -5.78
N GLY A 93 32.85 -15.49 -7.10
CA GLY A 93 33.11 -16.75 -7.79
C GLY A 93 31.90 -17.67 -7.95
N ARG A 94 30.68 -17.17 -7.72
CA ARG A 94 29.44 -17.90 -8.02
C ARG A 94 29.06 -17.63 -9.48
N SER A 95 29.67 -18.40 -10.38
CA SER A 95 29.49 -18.27 -11.84
C SER A 95 28.10 -18.71 -12.32
N ASP A 96 27.37 -19.51 -11.53
CA ASP A 96 26.08 -20.08 -11.90
C ASP A 96 24.94 -19.43 -11.10
N LEU A 97 24.70 -18.13 -11.31
CA LEU A 97 23.34 -17.62 -11.17
C LEU A 97 22.59 -18.06 -12.42
N GLY A 98 22.07 -19.29 -12.41
CA GLY A 98 21.08 -19.73 -13.38
C GLY A 98 19.92 -18.75 -13.30
N PHE A 99 19.84 -17.83 -14.26
CA PHE A 99 18.71 -16.92 -14.40
C PHE A 99 17.50 -17.73 -14.87
N GLU A 100 16.92 -18.56 -13.99
CA GLU A 100 15.48 -18.79 -14.01
C GLU A 100 14.83 -17.46 -13.60
N LEU A 101 14.84 -16.51 -14.54
CA LEU A 101 14.02 -15.33 -14.48
C LEU A 101 12.58 -15.84 -14.57
N VAL A 102 11.96 -16.05 -13.41
CA VAL A 102 10.57 -16.47 -13.24
C VAL A 102 9.67 -15.31 -13.73
N ILE A 103 9.65 -15.06 -15.03
CA ILE A 103 8.54 -14.36 -15.68
C ILE A 103 7.40 -15.37 -15.67
N ARG A 104 6.61 -15.41 -14.59
CA ARG A 104 5.29 -16.04 -14.66
C ARG A 104 4.41 -15.07 -15.44
N PRO A 105 4.05 -15.36 -16.71
CA PRO A 105 3.02 -14.58 -17.36
C PRO A 105 1.74 -14.69 -16.52
N LYS A 106 1.27 -13.54 -16.01
CA LYS A 106 0.00 -13.43 -15.31
C LYS A 106 -1.08 -13.89 -16.28
N LYS A 107 -1.66 -15.07 -16.06
CA LYS A 107 -2.75 -15.58 -16.91
C LYS A 107 -3.90 -14.57 -16.84
N PRO A 108 -4.46 -14.13 -17.98
CA PRO A 108 -5.63 -13.27 -17.97
C PRO A 108 -6.79 -14.01 -17.30
N ASP A 109 -7.40 -13.36 -16.31
CA ASP A 109 -8.64 -13.81 -15.68
C ASP A 109 -9.73 -13.84 -16.75
N VAL A 110 -10.03 -15.03 -17.27
CA VAL A 110 -11.22 -15.25 -18.09
C VAL A 110 -12.40 -15.19 -17.14
N LYS A 111 -13.02 -14.00 -17.05
CA LYS A 111 -14.40 -13.84 -16.57
C LYS A 111 -15.26 -14.87 -17.29
N ARG A 112 -15.68 -15.91 -16.57
CA ARG A 112 -16.78 -16.77 -16.97
C ARG A 112 -18.00 -15.86 -17.08
N ASP A 113 -18.43 -15.61 -18.31
CA ASP A 113 -19.79 -15.16 -18.60
C ASP A 113 -20.75 -16.17 -17.97
N ALA A 114 -21.53 -15.68 -17.01
CA ALA A 114 -22.66 -16.39 -16.45
C ALA A 114 -23.89 -15.52 -16.65
N SER A 115 -24.90 -16.16 -17.26
CA SER A 115 -26.33 -15.85 -17.25
C SER A 115 -26.82 -14.63 -18.03
N ASN A 116 -27.37 -14.88 -19.23
CA ASN A 116 -28.77 -14.52 -19.51
C ASN A 116 -29.35 -15.36 -20.67
N ASP A 117 -29.66 -16.63 -20.41
CA ASP A 117 -30.60 -17.39 -21.25
C ASP A 117 -31.99 -17.25 -20.62
N GLU A 118 -32.81 -16.38 -21.22
CA GLU A 118 -34.26 -16.37 -21.04
C GLU A 118 -34.87 -17.61 -21.69
N PRO A 119 -35.71 -18.40 -20.99
CA PRO A 119 -36.67 -19.24 -21.68
C PRO A 119 -37.95 -18.44 -21.95
N ALA A 120 -38.34 -18.52 -23.21
CA ALA A 120 -39.48 -17.89 -23.83
C ALA A 120 -40.82 -18.18 -23.12
N ASN A 121 -41.58 -17.11 -22.98
CA ASN A 121 -43.02 -17.06 -22.77
C ASN A 121 -43.76 -17.71 -23.96
N ASP A 122 -44.38 -18.88 -23.75
CA ASP A 122 -45.50 -19.35 -24.56
C ASP A 122 -46.25 -20.46 -23.81
N GLN A 123 -47.47 -20.17 -23.34
CA GLN A 123 -48.61 -21.05 -23.58
C GLN A 123 -49.94 -20.35 -23.28
N SER A 124 -50.73 -20.32 -24.34
CA SER A 124 -52.10 -19.86 -24.48
C SER A 124 -53.12 -20.73 -23.72
N THR A 125 -54.39 -20.29 -23.75
CA THR A 125 -55.66 -21.05 -23.59
C THR A 125 -55.98 -21.54 -22.16
N GLU A 126 -57.21 -21.56 -21.63
CA GLU A 126 -58.54 -21.59 -22.22
C GLU A 126 -59.61 -21.26 -21.15
N SER A 127 -60.78 -20.87 -21.63
CA SER A 127 -62.03 -20.51 -20.95
C SER A 127 -62.59 -21.52 -19.93
N GLN A 128 -63.22 -21.04 -18.86
CA GLN A 128 -64.69 -21.07 -18.63
C GLN A 128 -65.07 -20.38 -17.32
#